data_AF-A0A538LRI7-F1
#
_entry.id   AF-A0A538LRI7-F1
#
_cell.length_a   1.000
_cell.length_b   1.000
_cell.length_c   1.000
_cell.angle_alpha   90.00
_cell.angle_beta   90.00
_cell.angle_gamma   90.00
#
_symmetry.space_group_name_H-M   'P 1'
#
loop_
_entity.id
_entity.type
_entity.pdbx_description
1 polymer ?
#
loop_
_entity_poly.entity_id
_entity_poly.type
_entity_poly.pdbx_seq_one_letter_code
_entity_poly.pdbx_strand_id
1 'polypeptide(L)' 'HVGDEHACEVHVSNLRRKIEVDPTRPQRLVTVRGMGYKLIPV' A
#
# COMPACT_ATOMS: atom_id res chain seq x y z
N HIS A 1 0.21 6.12 18.94
CA HIS A 1 -0.46 4.85 18.61
C HIS A 1 0.51 3.98 17.83
N VAL A 2 1.35 3.19 18.52
CA VAL A 2 2.41 2.37 17.90
C VAL A 2 1.83 1.14 17.17
N GLY A 3 0.57 0.79 17.40
CA GLY A 3 -0.10 -0.34 16.72
C GLY A 3 -0.75 0.00 15.37
N ASP A 4 -0.97 1.27 15.06
CA ASP A 4 -1.78 1.67 13.91
C ASP A 4 -0.99 1.58 12.59
N GLU A 5 0.31 1.88 12.63
CA GLU A 5 1.19 1.85 11.45
C GLU A 5 1.39 0.42 10.93
N HIS A 6 1.62 -0.55 11.82
CA HIS A 6 1.65 -1.97 11.44
C HIS A 6 0.31 -2.49 10.93
N ALA A 7 -0.81 -2.03 11.50
CA ALA A 7 -2.13 -2.37 10.99
C ALA A 7 -2.33 -1.81 9.56
N CYS A 8 -1.93 -0.55 9.32
CA CYS A 8 -1.95 0.06 7.99
C CYS A 8 -1.12 -0.74 6.97
N GLU A 9 0.09 -1.17 7.32
CA GLU A 9 0.94 -1.97 6.43
C GLU A 9 0.28 -3.28 6.01
N VAL A 10 -0.33 -4.00 6.97
CA VAL A 10 -1.06 -5.24 6.69
C VAL A 10 -2.24 -4.99 5.75
N HIS A 11 -3.04 -3.96 6.01
CA HIS A 11 -4.17 -3.62 5.16
C HIS A 11 -3.73 -3.19 3.75
N VAL A 12 -2.66 -2.40 3.62
CA VAL A 12 -2.09 -2.02 2.32
C VAL A 12 -1.55 -3.23 1.57
N SER A 13 -0.86 -4.14 2.26
CA SER A 13 -0.38 -5.40 1.68
C SER A 13 -1.55 -6.23 1.13
N ASN A 14 -2.64 -6.34 1.89
CA ASN A 14 -3.85 -7.04 1.47
C ASN A 14 -4.55 -6.37 0.28
N LEU A 15 -4.57 -5.04 0.22
CA LEU A 15 -5.11 -4.30 -0.91
C LEU A 15 -4.27 -4.55 -2.18
N ARG A 16 -2.94 -4.47 -2.09
CA ARG A 16 -2.04 -4.73 -3.23
C ARG A 16 -2.25 -6.13 -3.81
N ARG A 17 -2.40 -7.15 -2.96
CA ARG A 17 -2.73 -8.52 -3.39
C ARG A 17 -4.03 -8.63 -4.21
N LYS A 18 -4.99 -7.72 -3.99
CA LYS A 18 -6.29 -7.75 -4.66
C LYS A 18 -6.33 -6.91 -5.93
N ILE A 19 -5.57 -5.81 -5.99
CA ILE A 19 -5.75 -4.78 -7.04
C ILE A 19 -4.57 -4.64 -8.00
N GLU A 20 -3.38 -5.10 -7.62
CA GLU A 20 -2.17 -5.00 -8.45
C GLU A 20 -2.04 -6.26 -9.32
N VAL A 21 -1.50 -6.08 -10.52
CA VAL A 21 -1.12 -7.23 -11.38
C VAL A 21 0.03 -8.01 -10.74
N ASP A 22 1.00 -7.30 -10.17
CA ASP A 22 2.09 -7.85 -9.37
C ASP A 22 2.18 -7.09 -8.04
N PRO A 23 1.73 -7.69 -6.91
CA PRO A 23 1.75 -7.04 -5.61
C PRO A 23 3.16 -6.65 -5.10
N THR A 24 4.22 -7.27 -5.64
CA THR A 24 5.61 -6.94 -5.30
C THR A 24 6.13 -5.72 -6.06
N ARG A 25 5.45 -5.34 -7.15
CA ARG A 25 5.75 -4.17 -7.99
C ARG A 25 4.51 -3.28 -8.13
N PRO A 26 4.02 -2.67 -7.04
CA PRO A 26 2.75 -1.94 -7.02
C PRO A 26 2.81 -0.70 -7.94
N GLN A 27 1.79 -0.56 -8.79
CA GLN A 27 1.64 0.57 -9.71
C GLN A 27 0.45 1.45 -9.37
N ARG A 28 -0.60 0.90 -8.74
CA ARG A 28 -1.82 1.62 -8.36
C ARG A 28 -1.75 2.17 -6.94
N LEU A 29 -1.25 1.40 -5.96
CA LEU A 29 -1.12 1.83 -4.57
C LEU A 29 0.36 1.93 -4.18
N VAL A 30 0.97 3.09 -4.45
CA VAL A 30 2.42 3.32 -4.29
C VAL A 30 2.77 3.86 -2.92
N THR A 31 3.93 3.47 -2.40
CA THR A 31 4.47 4.04 -1.16
C THR A 31 5.23 5.32 -1.48
N VAL A 32 4.88 6.41 -0.80
CA VAL A 32 5.61 7.68 -0.82
C VAL A 32 6.38 7.78 0.49
N ARG A 33 7.71 7.59 0.42
CA ARG A 33 8.57 7.58 1.62
C ARG A 33 8.41 8.87 2.42
N GLY A 34 8.17 8.74 3.72
CA GLY A 34 7.93 9.86 4.64
C GLY A 34 6.53 10.48 4.55
N MET A 35 5.66 10.02 3.67
CA MET A 35 4.31 10.58 3.43
C MET A 35 3.19 9.53 3.47
N GLY A 36 3.51 8.23 3.38
CA GLY A 36 2.52 7.15 3.43
C GLY A 36 2.27 6.51 2.07
N TYR A 37 1.01 6.43 1.64
CA TYR A 37 0.61 5.73 0.41
C TYR A 37 -0.25 6.63 -0.48
N LYS A 38 -0.10 6.47 -1.80
CA LYS A 38 -0.85 7.22 -2.80
C LYS A 38 -1.51 6.27 -3.80
N LEU A 39 -2.77 6.57 -4.14
CA LEU A 39 -3.46 5.94 -5.26
C LEU A 39 -3.08 6.66 -6.57
N ILE A 40 -2.64 5.89 -7.54
CA ILE A 40 -2.29 6.33 -8.89
C ILE A 40 -3.38 5.82 -9.84
N PRO A 41 -4.02 6.70 -10.62
CA PRO A 41 -4.96 6.29 -11.64
C PRO A 41 -4.23 5.50 -12.74
N VAL A 42 -4.93 4.48 -13.25
CA VAL A 42 -4.53 3.69 -14.42
C VAL A 42 -5.27 4.17 -15.65
#